data_AF-A0A699VWZ2-F1
#
_entry.id   AF-A0A699VWZ2-F1
#
_cell.length_a   1.000
_cell.length_b   1.000
_cell.length_c   1.000
_cell.angle_alpha   90.00
_cell.angle_beta   90.00
_cell.angle_gamma   90.00
#
_symmetry.space_group_name_H-M   'P 1'
#
loop_
_entity.id
_entity.type
_entity.pdbx_description
1 polymer ?
#
loop_
_entity_poly.entity_id
_entity_poly.type
_entity_poly.pdbx_seq_one_letter_code
_entity_poly.pdbx_strand_id
1 'polypeptide(L)'
;EKNYTTHDLELGAVVFALKIWRHYLYGTKCMVFIDHKSLQHILDQKELNMRQRRWLKLLSDYDCDIRYHPRKANVVADALSRKERQIKARKPENIKKEDVG
;
A
#
# COMPACT_ATOMS: atom_id res chain seq x y z
N GLU A 1 16.56 5.23 -5.72
CA GLU A 1 15.89 5.09 -4.42
C GLU A 1 15.66 3.60 -4.12
N LYS A 2 16.35 3.02 -3.12
CA LYS A 2 16.37 1.55 -2.91
C LYS A 2 15.82 1.04 -1.57
N ASN A 3 15.32 1.88 -0.67
CA ASN A 3 14.79 1.43 0.62
C ASN A 3 13.35 1.92 0.82
N TYR A 4 12.38 1.19 0.28
CA TYR A 4 11.00 1.30 0.74
C TYR A 4 10.90 0.55 2.07
N THR A 5 10.67 1.28 3.14
CA THR A 5 10.36 0.64 4.43
C THR A 5 8.99 -0.02 4.32
N THR A 6 8.67 -0.98 5.20
CA THR A 6 7.33 -1.59 5.27
C THR A 6 6.23 -0.53 5.35
N HIS A 7 6.52 0.59 6.02
CA HIS A 7 5.63 1.75 6.10
C HIS A 7 5.33 2.41 4.76
N ASP A 8 6.35 2.56 3.91
CA ASP A 8 6.17 3.16 2.58
C ASP A 8 5.36 2.25 1.66
N LEU A 9 5.48 0.93 1.82
CA LEU A 9 4.70 -0.04 1.05
C LEU A 9 3.23 -0.01 1.44
N GLU A 10 2.94 0.00 2.74
CA GLU A 10 1.57 0.03 3.24
C GLU A 10 0.88 1.37 2.93
N LEU A 11 1.54 2.50 3.18
CA LEU A 11 1.01 3.81 2.82
C LEU A 11 0.84 3.95 1.30
N GLY A 12 1.80 3.43 0.52
CA GLY A 12 1.70 3.37 -0.93
C GLY A 12 0.49 2.56 -1.40
N ALA A 13 0.18 1.43 -0.77
CA ALA A 13 -0.98 0.61 -1.09
C ALA A 13 -2.30 1.35 -0.81
N VAL A 14 -2.40 2.08 0.30
CA VAL A 14 -3.57 2.91 0.62
C VAL A 14 -3.77 4.01 -0.42
N VAL A 15 -2.71 4.77 -0.72
CA VAL A 15 -2.74 5.83 -1.75
C VAL A 15 -3.14 5.28 -3.11
N PHE A 16 -2.64 4.09 -3.46
CA PHE A 16 -2.97 3.42 -4.71
C PHE A 16 -4.45 3.02 -4.77
N ALA A 17 -4.98 2.43 -3.70
CA ALA A 17 -6.40 2.11 -3.60
C ALA A 17 -7.27 3.37 -3.74
N LEU A 18 -6.98 4.45 -3.01
CA LEU A 18 -7.75 5.69 -3.11
C LEU A 18 -7.77 6.28 -4.52
N LYS A 19 -6.68 6.16 -5.26
CA LYS A 19 -6.62 6.61 -6.66
C LYS A 19 -7.50 5.77 -7.58
N ILE A 20 -7.52 4.44 -7.41
CA ILE A 20 -8.35 3.52 -8.23
C ILE A 20 -9.83 3.75 -7.94
N TRP A 21 -10.18 3.91 -6.68
CA TRP A 21 -11.57 4.01 -6.22
C TRP A 21 -12.04 5.47 -6.10
N ARG A 22 -11.31 6.43 -6.68
CA ARG A 22 -11.56 7.87 -6.51
C ARG A 22 -13.01 8.24 -6.80
N HIS A 23 -13.58 7.74 -7.89
CA HIS A 23 -14.95 8.03 -8.29
C HIS A 23 -16.02 7.50 -7.33
N TYR A 24 -15.70 6.52 -6.49
CA TYR A 24 -16.60 6.00 -5.46
C TYR A 24 -16.37 6.65 -4.09
N LEU A 25 -15.13 7.06 -3.80
CA LEU A 25 -14.74 7.54 -2.47
C LEU A 25 -14.76 9.07 -2.36
N TYR A 26 -14.78 9.80 -3.48
CA TYR A 26 -14.79 11.26 -3.43
C TYR A 26 -16.11 11.78 -2.85
N GLY A 27 -16.01 12.63 -1.82
CA GLY A 27 -17.16 13.19 -1.11
C GLY A 27 -17.88 12.22 -0.15
N THR A 28 -17.34 11.01 0.07
CA THR A 28 -17.91 10.03 1.01
C THR A 28 -16.91 9.68 2.11
N LYS A 29 -17.40 9.49 3.33
CA LYS A 29 -16.55 9.07 4.45
C LYS A 29 -16.08 7.62 4.27
N CYS A 30 -14.78 7.42 4.21
CA CYS A 30 -14.11 6.12 4.08
C CYS A 30 -13.48 5.69 5.41
N MET A 31 -13.50 4.38 5.70
CA MET A 31 -12.70 3.79 6.78
C MET A 31 -11.64 2.89 6.17
N VAL A 32 -10.37 3.23 6.41
CA VAL A 32 -9.22 2.46 5.94
C VAL A 32 -8.69 1.64 7.12
N PHE A 33 -8.72 0.32 6.99
CA PHE A 33 -8.17 -0.59 8.00
C PHE A 33 -6.76 -1.02 7.63
N ILE A 34 -5.82 -0.84 8.55
CA ILE A 34 -4.40 -1.21 8.38
C ILE A 34 -4.02 -2.21 9.48
N ASP A 35 -3.26 -3.25 9.14
CA ASP A 35 -2.86 -4.31 10.08
C ASP A 35 -1.51 -4.10 10.77
N HIS A 36 -0.91 -2.93 10.55
CA HIS A 36 0.33 -2.50 11.16
C HIS A 36 0.11 -1.36 12.16
N LYS A 37 0.27 -1.67 13.46
CA LYS A 37 0.00 -0.74 14.57
C LYS A 37 0.74 0.59 14.44
N SER A 38 1.98 0.57 13.98
CA SER A 38 2.81 1.77 13.84
C SER A 38 2.34 2.74 12.74
N LEU A 39 1.51 2.29 11.80
CA LEU A 39 0.91 3.18 10.79
C LEU A 39 -0.34 3.91 11.28
N GLN A 40 -0.89 3.52 12.43
CA GLN A 40 -2.02 4.23 13.03
C GLN A 40 -1.68 5.70 13.29
N HIS A 41 -0.41 6.00 13.59
CA HIS A 41 0.08 7.34 13.92
C HIS A 41 0.82 8.03 12.77
N ILE A 42 0.76 7.49 11.54
CA ILE A 42 1.50 8.09 10.41
C ILE A 42 0.97 9.49 10.03
N LEU A 43 -0.30 9.75 10.33
CA LEU A 43 -0.91 11.07 10.13
C LEU A 43 -0.37 12.12 11.12
N ASP A 44 0.02 11.67 12.32
CA ASP A 44 0.47 12.52 13.43
C ASP A 44 2.02 12.67 13.50
N GLN A 45 2.75 11.91 12.67
CA GLN A 45 4.22 11.94 12.66
C GLN A 45 4.75 13.27 12.13
N LYS A 46 5.57 13.97 12.95
CA LYS A 46 6.23 15.23 12.59
C LYS A 46 7.33 15.06 11.53
N GLU A 47 8.06 13.95 11.57
CA GLU A 47 9.19 13.69 10.67
C GLU A 47 8.80 12.71 9.57
N LEU A 48 8.25 13.27 8.49
CA LEU A 48 7.91 12.52 7.29
C LEU A 48 8.81 12.93 6.13
N ASN A 49 9.21 11.92 5.35
CA ASN A 49 9.96 12.13 4.12
C ASN A 49 9.08 12.86 3.08
N MET A 50 9.68 13.57 2.12
CA MET A 50 8.99 14.40 1.14
C MET A 50 7.90 13.63 0.37
N ARG A 51 8.14 12.34 0.11
CA ARG A 51 7.17 11.44 -0.53
C ARG A 51 5.94 11.18 0.34
N GLN A 52 6.15 10.86 1.61
CA GLN A 52 5.07 10.60 2.57
C GLN A 52 4.21 11.85 2.77
N ARG A 53 4.82 13.06 2.81
CA ARG A 53 4.05 14.32 2.84
C ARG A 53 3.16 14.52 1.61
N ARG A 54 3.64 14.17 0.41
CA ARG A 54 2.81 14.23 -0.81
C ARG A 54 1.63 13.27 -0.74
N TRP A 55 1.84 12.09 -0.16
CA TRP A 55 0.78 11.09 0.05
C TRP A 55 -0.22 11.51 1.11
N LEU A 56 0.23 12.11 2.22
CA LEU A 56 -0.66 12.69 3.23
C LEU A 56 -1.53 13.81 2.67
N LYS A 57 -0.95 14.69 1.84
CA LYS A 57 -1.73 15.73 1.16
C LYS A 57 -2.84 15.15 0.29
N LEU A 58 -2.56 14.03 -0.39
CA LEU A 58 -3.58 13.33 -1.16
C LEU A 58 -4.63 12.69 -0.24
N LEU A 59 -4.22 12.12 0.89
CA LEU A 59 -5.14 11.55 1.89
C LEU A 59 -6.07 12.61 2.49
N SER A 60 -5.57 13.82 2.74
CA SER A 60 -6.39 14.92 3.28
C SER A 60 -7.46 15.43 2.30
N ASP A 61 -7.31 15.14 1.01
CA ASP A 61 -8.34 15.45 0.01
C ASP A 61 -9.54 14.48 0.08
N TYR A 62 -9.42 13.37 0.82
CA TYR A 62 -10.49 12.41 1.08
C TYR A 62 -10.92 12.47 2.56
N ASP A 63 -12.21 12.26 2.83
CA ASP A 63 -12.72 12.09 4.19
C ASP A 63 -12.49 10.64 4.66
N CYS A 64 -11.23 10.26 4.89
CA CYS A 64 -10.86 8.91 5.31
C CYS A 64 -10.34 8.85 6.76
N ASP A 65 -10.89 7.94 7.56
CA ASP A 65 -10.38 7.56 8.88
C ASP A 65 -9.48 6.32 8.78
N ILE A 66 -8.22 6.43 9.23
CA ILE A 66 -7.31 5.29 9.30
C ILE A 66 -7.43 4.61 10.68
N ARG A 67 -7.75 3.31 10.69
CA ARG A 67 -7.91 2.51 11.92
C ARG A 67 -7.04 1.26 11.89
N TYR A 68 -6.43 0.95 13.03
CA TYR A 68 -5.74 -0.31 13.19
C TYR A 68 -6.74 -1.47 13.26
N HIS A 69 -6.49 -2.55 12.51
CA HIS A 69 -7.24 -3.79 12.59
C HIS A 69 -6.28 -4.98 12.73
N PRO A 70 -6.44 -5.86 13.74
CA PRO A 70 -5.52 -6.97 13.94
C PRO A 70 -5.40 -7.84 12.68
N ARG A 71 -4.18 -8.25 12.33
CA ARG A 71 -3.88 -9.08 11.15
C ARG A 71 -4.78 -10.31 10.99
N LYS A 72 -5.18 -10.94 12.11
CA LYS A 72 -6.09 -12.10 12.12
C LYS A 72 -7.48 -11.80 11.55
N ALA A 73 -7.88 -10.54 11.49
CA ALA A 73 -9.14 -10.09 10.92
C ALA A 73 -8.94 -9.38 9.56
N ASN A 74 -7.68 -9.11 9.16
CA ASN A 74 -7.32 -8.58 7.84
C ASN A 74 -6.98 -9.69 6.82
N VAL A 75 -7.61 -10.87 6.94
CA VAL A 75 -7.24 -12.08 6.19
C VAL A 75 -7.39 -11.89 4.67
N VAL A 76 -8.42 -11.16 4.24
CA VAL A 76 -8.68 -10.91 2.81
C VAL A 76 -7.58 -10.06 2.19
N ALA A 77 -7.23 -8.93 2.80
CA ALA A 77 -6.19 -8.05 2.26
C ALA A 77 -4.79 -8.69 2.33
N ASP A 78 -4.50 -9.40 3.43
CA ASP A 78 -3.24 -10.13 3.59
C ASP A 78 -3.11 -11.28 2.57
N ALA A 79 -4.19 -12.00 2.25
CA ALA A 79 -4.22 -13.00 1.18
C ALA A 79 -3.97 -12.37 -0.21
N LEU A 80 -4.60 -11.23 -0.50
CA LEU A 80 -4.41 -10.49 -1.76
C LEU A 80 -2.96 -9.99 -1.91
N SER A 81 -2.38 -9.43 -0.86
CA SER A 81 -0.99 -8.96 -0.85
C SER A 81 0.03 -10.09 -1.07
N ARG A 82 -0.22 -11.27 -0.49
CA ARG A 82 0.67 -12.44 -0.63
C ARG A 82 0.63 -13.06 -2.03
N LYS A 83 -0.53 -13.05 -2.69
CA LYS A 83 -0.68 -13.64 -4.04
C LYS A 83 0.21 -12.93 -5.06
N GLU A 84 0.38 -11.61 -4.96
CA GLU A 84 1.23 -10.85 -5.87
C GLU A 84 2.74 -11.16 -5.69
N ARG A 85 3.20 -11.39 -4.46
CA ARG A 85 4.60 -11.82 -4.20
C ARG A 85 4.91 -13.17 -4.84
N GLN A 86 3.97 -14.11 -4.80
CA GLN A 86 4.13 -15.42 -5.44
C GLN A 86 4.13 -15.32 -6.98
N ILE A 87 3.35 -14.40 -7.56
CA ILE A 87 3.37 -14.16 -9.01
C ILE A 87 4.72 -13.58 -9.46
N LYS A 88 5.32 -12.65 -8.68
CA LYS A 88 6.68 -12.14 -8.96
C LYS A 88 7.75 -13.22 -8.79
N ALA A 89 7.64 -14.08 -7.79
CA ALA A 89 8.55 -15.20 -7.57
C ALA A 89 8.44 -16.29 -8.66
N ARG A 90 7.32 -16.36 -9.38
CA ARG A 90 7.08 -17.31 -10.47
C ARG A 90 7.53 -16.83 -11.86
N LYS A 91 8.06 -15.61 -12.02
CA LYS A 91 8.76 -15.25 -13.27
C LYS A 91 10.09 -16.02 -13.31
N PRO A 92 10.27 -17.01 -14.20
CA PRO A 92 11.55 -17.69 -14.31
C PRO A 92 12.55 -16.80 -15.07
N GLU A 93 13.81 -16.84 -14.63
CA GLU A 93 15.00 -16.29 -15.30
C GLU A 93 15.34 -17.01 -16.62
N ASN A 94 14.36 -17.46 -17.40
CA ASN A 94 14.60 -18.19 -18.65
C ASN A 94 14.22 -17.35 -19.87
N ILE A 95 15.10 -16.40 -20.20
CA ILE A 95 15.52 -16.21 -21.59
C ILE A 95 17.04 -16.41 -21.59
N LYS A 96 17.46 -17.65 -21.37
CA LYS A 96 18.78 -18.06 -21.85
C LYS A 96 18.66 -18.18 -23.36
N LYS A 97 19.52 -17.44 -24.05
CA LYS A 97 19.86 -17.65 -25.45
C LYS A 97 20.02 -19.16 -25.67
N GLU A 98 19.24 -19.73 -26.59
CA GLU A 98 19.66 -20.94 -27.28
C GLU A 98 20.24 -20.50 -28.62
N ASP A 99 21.47 -20.97 -28.80
CA ASP A 99 22.39 -20.70 -29.88
C ASP A 99 21.97 -21.39 -31.18
N VAL A 100 22.38 -20.78 -32.29
CA VAL A 100 22.90 -21.39 -33.53
C VAL A 100 22.23 -22.69 -34.00
N GLY A 101 21.48 -22.57 -35.10
CA GLY A 101 21.35 -23.56 -36.15
C GLY A 101 21.49 -22.87 -37.49
#